data_AF-A0AAW2Z805-F1
#
_entry.id   AF-A0AAW2Z805-F1
#
_cell.length_a   1.000
_cell.length_b   1.000
_cell.length_c   1.000
_cell.angle_alpha   90.00
_cell.angle_beta   90.00
_cell.angle_gamma   90.00
#
_symmetry.space_group_name_H-M   'P 1'
#
loop_
_entity.id
_entity.type
_entity.pdbx_description
1 polymer ?
#
loop_
_entity_poly.entity_id
_entity_poly.type
_entity_poly.pdbx_seq_one_letter_code
_entity_poly.pdbx_strand_id
1 'polypeptide(L)'
;MDCMNVPQKYKEYKDFYKYYSGQKSAPIPTLFIGGNHEASNHLKELYYGGYAAPNIYYLGHTGCVWFKGLRIAGMSGIYNQANYFKTREKETLPYDNNSLRSAYHVRHYEVYKLNQLKLSTDSLPIDIFLSHDWPVSITKYGNEDRLLKYKQHFRADIEKNQLGSPPGLFLLNQLKPKYWFSGHLHCKFAAQVDHGGETCTKFLALDKCLPKRDFLQIINIEPSVPSGVEHSNFYHDLVWLAITKLTNPKMNKQPHIYGSQLSSLRLERLEDIEVEKNKIQKLLNTYLDGKFKDLQIYPDSFVANAPVHDPEGLHLKLNLERAGWNYLECKNPQTTQLIDMLGLEDLISFKVDSASDTKNEEEIDIDL
;
A
#
# COMPACT_ATOMS: atom_id res chain seq x y z
N MET A 1 -14.37 12.93 6.07
CA MET A 1 -14.89 11.59 5.68
C MET A 1 -15.25 11.50 4.19
N ASP A 2 -15.12 12.58 3.42
CA ASP A 2 -15.60 12.61 2.02
C ASP A 2 -14.78 11.72 1.09
N CYS A 3 -13.53 11.43 1.47
CA CYS A 3 -12.64 10.54 0.75
C CYS A 3 -12.80 9.05 1.13
N MET A 4 -13.81 8.70 1.94
CA MET A 4 -14.12 7.32 2.31
C MET A 4 -15.30 6.79 1.48
N ASN A 5 -15.06 5.72 0.71
CA ASN A 5 -16.11 5.07 -0.07
C ASN A 5 -16.97 4.12 0.77
N VAL A 6 -17.92 4.69 1.49
CA VAL A 6 -18.93 3.97 2.28
C VAL A 6 -20.28 4.66 2.07
N PRO A 7 -21.41 3.93 1.96
CA PRO A 7 -22.72 4.55 1.90
C PRO A 7 -22.93 5.55 3.03
N GLN A 8 -23.52 6.72 2.74
CA GLN A 8 -23.55 7.86 3.68
C GLN A 8 -24.06 7.49 5.08
N LYS A 9 -25.09 6.64 5.17
CA LYS A 9 -25.68 6.17 6.44
C LYS A 9 -24.75 5.30 7.32
N TYR A 10 -23.64 4.82 6.77
CA TYR A 10 -22.67 3.97 7.47
C TYR A 10 -21.30 4.65 7.66
N LYS A 11 -21.15 5.92 7.26
CA LYS A 11 -19.91 6.68 7.46
C LYS A 11 -19.77 7.07 8.92
N GLU A 12 -18.68 6.64 9.54
CA GLU A 12 -18.35 6.95 10.93
C GLU A 12 -16.83 7.07 11.10
N TYR A 13 -16.37 8.00 11.93
CA TYR A 13 -14.94 8.19 12.23
C TYR A 13 -14.31 7.04 13.03
N LYS A 14 -15.14 6.25 13.73
CA LYS A 14 -14.74 5.17 14.65
C LYS A 14 -13.62 5.61 15.60
N ASP A 15 -12.46 4.94 15.60
CA ASP A 15 -11.43 5.16 16.63
C ASP A 15 -10.11 5.71 16.12
N PHE A 16 -9.83 5.68 14.80
CA PHE A 16 -8.50 6.02 14.27
C PHE A 16 -8.07 7.46 14.61
N TYR A 17 -9.01 8.40 14.60
CA TYR A 17 -8.71 9.81 14.93
C TYR A 17 -8.10 9.97 16.33
N LYS A 18 -8.44 9.09 17.29
CA LYS A 18 -7.90 9.10 18.65
C LYS A 18 -6.43 8.68 18.67
N TYR A 19 -6.00 7.81 17.75
CA TYR A 19 -4.60 7.42 17.60
C TYR A 19 -3.82 8.51 16.89
N TYR A 20 -4.39 9.06 15.81
CA TYR A 20 -3.80 10.17 15.06
C TYR A 20 -3.56 11.40 15.94
N SER A 21 -4.47 11.69 16.87
CA SER A 21 -4.38 12.82 17.79
C SER A 21 -3.50 12.57 19.02
N GLY A 22 -3.06 11.32 19.25
CA GLY A 22 -2.35 10.91 20.46
C GLY A 22 -3.23 10.70 21.70
N GLN A 23 -4.57 10.75 21.60
CA GLN A 23 -5.47 10.35 22.72
C GLN A 23 -5.31 8.87 23.08
N LYS A 24 -4.96 8.04 22.10
CA LYS A 24 -4.60 6.64 22.26
C LYS A 24 -3.25 6.38 21.62
N SER A 25 -2.54 5.39 22.16
CA SER A 25 -1.31 4.87 21.56
C SER A 25 -1.48 3.39 21.25
N ALA A 26 -0.97 2.94 20.10
CA ALA A 26 -0.98 1.52 19.76
C ALA A 26 0.08 0.81 20.62
N PRO A 27 -0.30 -0.21 21.43
CA PRO A 27 0.60 -0.82 22.41
C PRO A 27 1.66 -1.72 21.78
N ILE A 28 1.50 -2.11 20.51
CA ILE A 28 2.38 -2.99 19.76
C ILE A 28 2.59 -2.37 18.37
N PRO A 29 3.81 -2.42 17.80
CA PRO A 29 4.05 -2.00 16.42
C PRO A 29 3.04 -2.64 15.48
N THR A 30 2.27 -1.79 14.80
CA THR A 30 1.16 -2.23 13.95
C THR A 30 1.47 -1.86 12.51
N LEU A 31 1.77 -2.86 11.69
CA LEU A 31 1.90 -2.69 10.24
C LEU A 31 0.57 -3.01 9.56
N PHE A 32 0.14 -2.18 8.61
CA PHE A 32 -1.08 -2.42 7.85
C PHE A 32 -0.94 -2.05 6.37
N ILE A 33 -1.84 -2.62 5.56
CA ILE A 33 -2.11 -2.24 4.17
C ILE A 33 -3.55 -1.70 4.08
N GLY A 34 -3.83 -0.92 3.04
CA GLY A 34 -5.15 -0.34 2.81
C GLY A 34 -6.10 -1.37 2.20
N GLY A 35 -7.37 -1.32 2.59
CA GLY A 35 -8.46 -2.04 1.95
C GLY A 35 -9.31 -1.13 1.07
N ASN A 36 -10.62 -1.36 1.08
CA ASN A 36 -11.60 -0.59 0.30
C ASN A 36 -12.42 0.43 1.13
N HIS A 37 -12.22 0.49 2.45
CA HIS A 37 -12.90 1.42 3.36
C HIS A 37 -11.86 2.27 4.10
N GLU A 38 -11.25 3.20 3.38
CA GLU A 38 -10.10 3.96 3.87
C GLU A 38 -10.34 5.46 3.80
N ALA A 39 -9.55 6.22 4.56
CA ALA A 39 -9.30 7.62 4.24
C ALA A 39 -8.29 7.67 3.07
N SER A 40 -8.77 7.45 1.85
CA SER A 40 -7.89 7.26 0.68
C SER A 40 -6.98 8.46 0.39
N ASN A 41 -7.40 9.67 0.75
CA ASN A 41 -6.59 10.87 0.65
C ASN A 41 -5.36 10.80 1.57
N HIS A 42 -5.57 10.40 2.84
CA HIS A 42 -4.47 10.24 3.80
C HIS A 42 -3.54 9.09 3.40
N LEU A 43 -4.07 7.97 2.92
CA LEU A 43 -3.21 6.88 2.42
C LEU A 43 -2.44 7.26 1.14
N LYS A 44 -2.98 8.16 0.31
CA LYS A 44 -2.25 8.69 -0.85
C LYS A 44 -1.07 9.57 -0.44
N GLU A 45 -1.21 10.36 0.62
CA GLU A 45 -0.08 11.12 1.17
C GLU A 45 1.08 10.21 1.59
N LEU A 46 0.77 9.00 2.06
CA LEU A 46 1.72 7.98 2.50
C LEU A 46 1.92 6.90 1.42
N TYR A 47 1.87 7.27 0.13
CA TYR A 47 1.94 6.33 -1.00
C TYR A 47 3.15 5.37 -0.93
N TYR A 48 4.30 5.87 -0.50
CA TYR A 48 5.55 5.09 -0.35
C TYR A 48 5.69 4.39 1.01
N GLY A 49 4.67 4.47 1.87
CA GLY A 49 4.67 3.98 3.23
C GLY A 49 5.12 5.05 4.23
N GLY A 50 4.71 4.87 5.49
CA GLY A 50 5.00 5.80 6.59
C GLY A 50 4.07 5.55 7.78
N TYR A 51 4.40 6.13 8.92
CA TYR A 51 3.53 6.09 10.09
C TYR A 51 2.30 6.95 9.84
N ALA A 52 1.13 6.32 9.92
CA ALA A 52 -0.18 6.99 9.83
C ALA A 52 -0.63 7.54 11.20
N ALA A 53 -0.07 6.99 12.27
CA ALA A 53 -0.16 7.46 13.64
C ALA A 53 1.04 6.88 14.43
N PRO A 54 1.34 7.34 15.65
CA PRO A 54 2.42 6.77 16.44
C PRO A 54 2.27 5.25 16.57
N ASN A 55 3.34 4.51 16.22
CA ASN A 55 3.41 3.05 16.25
C ASN A 55 2.43 2.30 15.30
N ILE A 56 1.78 3.01 14.36
CA ILE A 56 0.91 2.45 13.30
C ILE A 56 1.52 2.79 11.94
N TYR A 57 2.18 1.82 11.31
CA TYR A 57 2.89 1.97 10.04
C TYR A 57 2.04 1.48 8.86
N TYR A 58 1.75 2.37 7.93
CA TYR A 58 1.17 2.02 6.64
C TYR A 58 2.28 1.58 5.69
N LEU A 59 2.15 0.40 5.09
CA LEU A 59 3.14 -0.13 4.14
C LEU A 59 3.21 0.65 2.82
N GLY A 60 2.22 1.50 2.54
CA GLY A 60 2.08 2.22 1.28
C GLY A 60 1.08 1.55 0.33
N HIS A 61 0.90 2.14 -0.86
CA HIS A 61 0.11 1.49 -1.91
C HIS A 61 0.68 0.12 -2.27
N THR A 62 2.01 0.05 -2.31
CA THR A 62 2.81 -1.18 -2.23
C THR A 62 4.05 -0.90 -1.42
N GLY A 63 4.61 -1.92 -0.77
CA GLY A 63 5.81 -1.76 0.04
C GLY A 63 6.52 -3.07 0.33
N CYS A 64 7.78 -2.95 0.76
CA CYS A 64 8.54 -4.03 1.37
C CYS A 64 9.46 -3.45 2.45
N VAL A 65 9.40 -4.01 3.66
CA VAL A 65 10.15 -3.58 4.84
C VAL A 65 10.68 -4.80 5.60
N TRP A 66 11.65 -4.56 6.47
CA TRP A 66 12.14 -5.54 7.42
C TRP A 66 11.61 -5.26 8.83
N PHE A 67 11.27 -6.31 9.56
CA PHE A 67 10.91 -6.23 10.98
C PHE A 67 11.38 -7.49 11.70
N LYS A 68 12.29 -7.35 12.67
CA LYS A 68 12.84 -8.48 13.45
C LYS A 68 13.31 -9.66 12.57
N GLY A 69 13.99 -9.35 11.47
CA GLY A 69 14.47 -10.35 10.51
C GLY A 69 13.43 -10.89 9.51
N LEU A 70 12.15 -10.53 9.65
CA LEU A 70 11.11 -10.86 8.68
C LEU A 70 11.12 -9.84 7.55
N ARG A 71 11.15 -10.33 6.31
CA ARG A 71 10.92 -9.53 5.11
C ARG A 71 9.44 -9.51 4.78
N ILE A 72 8.80 -8.35 4.94
CA ILE A 72 7.35 -8.19 4.81
C ILE A 72 7.05 -7.32 3.60
N ALA A 73 6.38 -7.88 2.60
CA ALA A 73 5.90 -7.18 1.42
C ALA A 73 4.38 -7.11 1.40
N GLY A 74 3.80 -6.21 0.60
CA GLY A 74 2.36 -6.15 0.49
C GLY A 74 1.82 -5.17 -0.53
N MET A 75 0.54 -5.33 -0.80
CA MET A 75 -0.23 -4.58 -1.78
C MET A 75 -1.55 -4.12 -1.17
N SER A 76 -1.75 -2.81 -1.15
CA SER A 76 -2.98 -2.19 -0.69
C SER A 76 -4.05 -2.17 -1.79
N GLY A 77 -5.30 -2.26 -1.38
CA GLY A 77 -6.46 -2.09 -2.24
C GLY A 77 -7.12 -3.40 -2.69
N ILE A 78 -8.08 -3.26 -3.61
CA ILE A 78 -8.77 -4.40 -4.25
C ILE A 78 -8.66 -4.33 -5.77
N TYR A 79 -8.72 -5.48 -6.42
CA TYR A 79 -8.69 -5.58 -7.86
C TYR A 79 -9.99 -5.04 -8.49
N ASN A 80 -9.83 -4.23 -9.53
CA ASN A 80 -10.91 -3.84 -10.41
C ASN A 80 -10.39 -3.74 -11.84
N GLN A 81 -10.89 -4.61 -12.72
CA GLN A 81 -10.39 -4.72 -14.09
C GLN A 81 -10.47 -3.41 -14.88
N ALA A 82 -11.54 -2.63 -14.70
CA ALA A 82 -11.75 -1.37 -15.42
C ALA A 82 -10.74 -0.28 -15.04
N ASN A 83 -10.10 -0.37 -13.88
CA ASN A 83 -9.13 0.62 -13.40
C ASN A 83 -7.69 0.10 -13.40
N TYR A 84 -7.49 -1.21 -13.53
CA TYR A 84 -6.18 -1.84 -13.35
C TYR A 84 -5.08 -1.23 -14.23
N PHE A 85 -5.36 -0.95 -15.50
CA PHE A 85 -4.37 -0.38 -16.44
C PHE A 85 -4.40 1.16 -16.51
N LYS A 86 -5.20 1.85 -15.70
CA LYS A 86 -5.26 3.32 -15.69
C LYS A 86 -4.15 3.93 -14.84
N THR A 87 -3.81 5.19 -15.10
CA THR A 87 -2.94 5.97 -14.21
C THR A 87 -3.75 6.65 -13.12
N ARG A 88 -3.08 7.15 -12.07
CA ARG A 88 -3.72 7.87 -10.94
C ARG A 88 -3.67 9.38 -11.10
N GLU A 89 -3.15 9.89 -12.21
CA GLU A 89 -2.97 11.32 -12.47
C GLU A 89 -4.26 12.13 -12.34
N LYS A 90 -5.40 11.54 -12.71
CA LYS A 90 -6.73 12.16 -12.61
C LYS A 90 -7.42 11.98 -11.24
N GLU A 91 -6.77 11.32 -10.29
CA GLU A 91 -7.29 11.13 -8.92
C GLU A 91 -6.87 12.34 -8.06
N THR A 92 -7.44 13.49 -8.39
CA THR A 92 -7.22 14.78 -7.69
C THR A 92 -8.36 15.06 -6.70
N LEU A 93 -8.10 15.95 -5.73
CA LEU A 93 -9.12 16.38 -4.79
C LEU A 93 -9.88 17.61 -5.29
N PRO A 94 -11.15 17.77 -4.88
CA PRO A 94 -11.96 16.79 -4.15
C PRO A 94 -12.28 15.56 -5.01
N TYR A 95 -12.32 14.37 -4.39
CA TYR A 95 -12.66 13.16 -5.14
C TYR A 95 -14.11 13.20 -5.61
N ASP A 96 -14.30 12.98 -6.91
CA ASP A 96 -15.59 12.65 -7.50
C ASP A 96 -15.98 11.18 -7.20
N ASN A 97 -17.18 10.78 -7.61
CA ASN A 97 -17.67 9.40 -7.40
C ASN A 97 -16.81 8.31 -8.08
N ASN A 98 -16.00 8.68 -9.07
CA ASN A 98 -15.14 7.73 -9.79
C ASN A 98 -13.82 7.56 -9.05
N SER A 99 -13.12 8.66 -8.77
CA SER A 99 -11.86 8.72 -8.03
C SER A 99 -12.02 8.23 -6.59
N LEU A 100 -13.16 8.47 -5.95
CA LEU A 100 -13.49 7.90 -4.63
C LEU A 100 -13.43 6.37 -4.62
N ARG A 101 -13.82 5.73 -5.73
CA ARG A 101 -13.76 4.26 -5.89
C ARG A 101 -12.41 3.81 -6.43
N SER A 102 -11.85 4.54 -7.38
CA SER A 102 -10.61 4.12 -8.04
C SER A 102 -9.40 4.31 -7.14
N ALA A 103 -9.41 5.24 -6.18
CA ALA A 103 -8.27 5.52 -5.30
C ALA A 103 -7.71 4.28 -4.59
N TYR A 104 -8.57 3.37 -4.13
CA TYR A 104 -8.15 2.12 -3.47
C TYR A 104 -8.10 0.90 -4.42
N HIS A 105 -8.38 1.06 -5.72
CA HIS A 105 -8.21 -0.05 -6.64
C HIS A 105 -6.71 -0.29 -6.93
N VAL A 106 -6.29 -1.54 -7.05
CA VAL A 106 -4.91 -1.92 -7.45
C VAL A 106 -4.62 -1.46 -8.88
N ARG A 107 -3.40 -1.03 -9.19
CA ARG A 107 -2.92 -0.76 -10.56
C ARG A 107 -1.85 -1.74 -11.02
N HIS A 108 -1.76 -1.87 -12.34
CA HIS A 108 -0.69 -2.58 -13.03
C HIS A 108 0.70 -2.06 -12.63
N TYR A 109 0.86 -0.74 -12.47
CA TYR A 109 2.13 -0.14 -12.05
C TYR A 109 2.64 -0.70 -10.72
N GLU A 110 1.74 -0.76 -9.72
CA GLU A 110 2.04 -1.27 -8.38
C GLU A 110 2.41 -2.77 -8.41
N VAL A 111 1.69 -3.56 -9.20
CA VAL A 111 1.98 -5.00 -9.39
C VAL A 111 3.30 -5.22 -10.13
N TYR A 112 3.57 -4.41 -11.16
CA TYR A 112 4.84 -4.43 -11.88
C TYR A 112 6.00 -4.15 -10.94
N LYS A 113 5.88 -3.13 -10.08
CA LYS A 113 6.89 -2.76 -9.08
C LYS A 113 7.17 -3.91 -8.11
N LEU A 114 6.12 -4.52 -7.54
CA LEU A 114 6.27 -5.67 -6.63
C LEU A 114 6.90 -6.88 -7.32
N ASN A 115 6.55 -7.14 -8.58
CA ASN A 115 7.11 -8.27 -9.33
C ASN A 115 8.64 -8.16 -9.50
N GLN A 116 9.21 -6.96 -9.47
CA GLN A 116 10.66 -6.76 -9.55
C GLN A 116 11.41 -7.33 -8.33
N LEU A 117 10.74 -7.58 -7.20
CA LEU A 117 11.35 -8.22 -6.04
C LEU A 117 11.88 -9.62 -6.35
N LYS A 118 11.35 -10.30 -7.38
CA LYS A 118 11.87 -11.60 -7.84
C LYS A 118 13.27 -11.52 -8.47
N LEU A 119 13.72 -10.31 -8.83
CA LEU A 119 15.00 -10.09 -9.49
C LEU A 119 16.16 -9.86 -8.52
N SER A 120 15.91 -9.74 -7.22
CA SER A 120 17.00 -9.54 -6.26
C SER A 120 17.96 -10.73 -6.34
N THR A 121 19.20 -10.41 -6.72
CA THR A 121 20.37 -11.26 -7.01
C THR A 121 20.71 -12.25 -5.92
N ASP A 122 20.32 -11.96 -4.68
CA ASP A 122 20.52 -12.82 -3.53
C ASP A 122 19.17 -13.28 -3.01
N SER A 123 19.03 -14.59 -2.90
CA SER A 123 17.85 -15.40 -2.57
C SER A 123 17.22 -15.08 -1.21
N LEU A 124 16.87 -13.82 -0.94
CA LEU A 124 16.17 -13.40 0.27
C LEU A 124 14.67 -13.56 0.05
N PRO A 125 14.07 -14.68 0.49
CA PRO A 125 12.65 -14.91 0.29
C PRO A 125 11.83 -13.83 1.01
N ILE A 126 10.65 -13.56 0.48
CA ILE A 126 9.65 -12.79 1.22
C ILE A 126 9.04 -13.73 2.26
N ASP A 127 9.15 -13.40 3.54
CA ASP A 127 8.56 -14.20 4.60
C ASP A 127 7.05 -14.03 4.61
N ILE A 128 6.58 -12.79 4.50
CA ILE A 128 5.17 -12.43 4.62
C ILE A 128 4.78 -11.55 3.45
N PHE A 129 3.70 -11.92 2.77
CA PHE A 129 3.02 -11.05 1.81
C PHE A 129 1.61 -10.71 2.28
N LEU A 130 1.25 -9.43 2.23
CA LEU A 130 -0.08 -8.94 2.62
C LEU A 130 -0.87 -8.47 1.38
N SER A 131 -2.13 -8.89 1.26
CA SER A 131 -3.10 -8.30 0.32
C SER A 131 -4.47 -8.19 0.95
N HIS A 132 -5.27 -7.17 0.63
CA HIS A 132 -6.60 -7.06 1.23
C HIS A 132 -7.56 -8.10 0.64
N ASP A 133 -7.69 -8.13 -0.69
CA ASP A 133 -8.42 -9.18 -1.40
C ASP A 133 -7.57 -10.45 -1.58
N TRP A 134 -8.25 -11.58 -1.80
CA TRP A 134 -7.59 -12.87 -1.91
C TRP A 134 -6.99 -13.05 -3.30
N PRO A 135 -5.89 -13.79 -3.48
CA PRO A 135 -5.50 -14.30 -4.79
C PRO A 135 -6.65 -15.09 -5.42
N VAL A 136 -6.95 -14.86 -6.70
CA VAL A 136 -7.98 -15.63 -7.40
C VAL A 136 -7.64 -17.12 -7.37
N SER A 137 -8.65 -18.00 -7.34
CA SER A 137 -8.48 -19.46 -7.27
C SER A 137 -7.79 -20.00 -6.01
N ILE A 138 -7.46 -19.18 -4.99
CA ILE A 138 -6.83 -19.68 -3.76
C ILE A 138 -7.68 -20.72 -3.03
N THR A 139 -8.99 -20.73 -3.25
CA THR A 139 -9.94 -21.68 -2.67
C THR A 139 -9.61 -23.13 -3.05
N LYS A 140 -9.05 -23.35 -4.24
CA LYS A 140 -8.66 -24.67 -4.76
C LYS A 140 -7.50 -25.31 -3.98
N TYR A 141 -6.78 -24.52 -3.19
CA TYR A 141 -5.64 -24.93 -2.38
C TYR A 141 -6.02 -25.15 -0.91
N GLY A 142 -7.31 -25.10 -0.58
CA GLY A 142 -7.85 -25.34 0.76
C GLY A 142 -9.14 -26.15 0.70
N ASN A 143 -9.92 -26.13 1.79
CA ASN A 143 -11.18 -26.85 1.85
C ASN A 143 -12.34 -26.02 1.26
N GLU A 144 -12.41 -25.97 -0.07
CA GLU A 144 -13.43 -25.22 -0.81
C GLU A 144 -14.85 -25.69 -0.48
N ASP A 145 -15.08 -27.00 -0.33
CA ASP A 145 -16.39 -27.55 0.06
C ASP A 145 -16.88 -26.99 1.40
N ARG A 146 -15.98 -26.90 2.39
CA ARG A 146 -16.30 -26.29 3.68
C ARG A 146 -16.60 -24.81 3.52
N LEU A 147 -15.82 -24.07 2.73
CA LEU A 147 -16.08 -22.66 2.46
C LEU A 147 -17.47 -22.45 1.84
N LEU A 148 -17.81 -23.23 0.82
CA LEU A 148 -19.08 -23.15 0.10
C LEU A 148 -20.29 -23.58 0.95
N LYS A 149 -20.12 -24.43 1.98
CA LYS A 149 -21.19 -24.70 2.95
C LYS A 149 -21.62 -23.44 3.72
N TYR A 150 -20.68 -22.57 4.09
CA TYR A 150 -20.95 -21.34 4.85
C TYR A 150 -21.19 -20.11 3.95
N LYS A 151 -20.54 -20.06 2.79
CA LYS A 151 -20.59 -18.93 1.82
C LYS A 151 -21.06 -19.42 0.46
N GLN A 152 -22.28 -19.96 0.40
CA GLN A 152 -22.83 -20.57 -0.81
C GLN A 152 -22.80 -19.65 -2.05
N HIS A 153 -22.98 -18.34 -1.85
CA HIS A 153 -22.93 -17.34 -2.92
C HIS A 153 -21.57 -17.21 -3.60
N PHE A 154 -20.47 -17.67 -2.98
CA PHE A 154 -19.15 -17.67 -3.61
C PHE A 154 -19.04 -18.68 -4.76
N ARG A 155 -19.93 -19.67 -4.87
CA ARG A 155 -19.85 -20.73 -5.89
C ARG A 155 -19.74 -20.16 -7.31
N ALA A 156 -20.65 -19.26 -7.67
CA ALA A 156 -20.67 -18.67 -9.01
C ALA A 156 -19.41 -17.84 -9.30
N ASP A 157 -18.91 -17.11 -8.29
CA ASP A 157 -17.72 -16.27 -8.43
C ASP A 157 -16.44 -17.13 -8.52
N ILE A 158 -16.36 -18.25 -7.80
CA ILE A 158 -15.26 -19.21 -7.89
C ILE A 158 -15.24 -19.86 -9.27
N GLU A 159 -16.38 -20.37 -9.73
CA GLU A 159 -16.51 -21.03 -11.06
C GLU A 159 -16.12 -20.10 -12.20
N LYS A 160 -16.41 -18.80 -12.08
CA LYS A 160 -16.05 -17.76 -13.08
C LYS A 160 -14.66 -17.14 -12.86
N ASN A 161 -13.90 -17.55 -11.86
CA ASN A 161 -12.64 -16.92 -11.44
C ASN A 161 -12.79 -15.40 -11.15
N GLN A 162 -13.91 -15.00 -10.56
CA GLN A 162 -14.23 -13.63 -10.16
C GLN A 162 -14.05 -13.40 -8.65
N LEU A 163 -13.91 -14.47 -7.86
CA LEU A 163 -13.59 -14.35 -6.44
C LEU A 163 -12.10 -14.08 -6.23
N GLY A 164 -11.76 -12.83 -5.92
CA GLY A 164 -10.40 -12.40 -5.62
C GLY A 164 -9.68 -11.67 -6.76
N SER A 165 -8.36 -11.67 -6.69
CA SER A 165 -7.46 -10.79 -7.44
C SER A 165 -6.57 -11.61 -8.38
N PRO A 166 -6.76 -11.49 -9.71
CA PRO A 166 -5.83 -12.06 -10.69
C PRO A 166 -4.38 -11.57 -10.52
N PRO A 167 -4.13 -10.27 -10.26
CA PRO A 167 -2.77 -9.82 -9.95
C PRO A 167 -2.22 -10.39 -8.64
N GLY A 168 -3.07 -10.65 -7.64
CA GLY A 168 -2.69 -11.35 -6.42
C GLY A 168 -2.17 -12.76 -6.69
N LEU A 169 -2.88 -13.55 -7.51
CA LEU A 169 -2.41 -14.89 -7.92
C LEU A 169 -1.10 -14.82 -8.73
N PHE A 170 -0.98 -13.83 -9.62
CA PHE A 170 0.25 -13.59 -10.36
C PHE A 170 1.43 -13.38 -9.41
N LEU A 171 1.33 -12.44 -8.46
CA LEU A 171 2.39 -12.15 -7.49
C LEU A 171 2.67 -13.35 -6.57
N LEU A 172 1.64 -14.09 -6.15
CA LEU A 172 1.80 -15.30 -5.34
C LEU A 172 2.69 -16.34 -6.05
N ASN A 173 2.49 -16.54 -7.36
CA ASN A 173 3.29 -17.48 -8.15
C ASN A 173 4.70 -16.95 -8.49
N GLN A 174 4.88 -15.63 -8.62
CA GLN A 174 6.17 -15.03 -8.94
C GLN A 174 7.08 -14.91 -7.71
N LEU A 175 6.52 -14.48 -6.58
CA LEU A 175 7.26 -14.13 -5.37
C LEU A 175 7.35 -15.28 -4.36
N LYS A 176 6.40 -16.23 -4.40
CA LYS A 176 6.38 -17.46 -3.59
C LYS A 176 6.69 -17.23 -2.11
N PRO A 177 6.01 -16.29 -1.43
CA PRO A 177 6.33 -15.97 -0.04
C PRO A 177 6.03 -17.16 0.88
N LYS A 178 6.68 -17.26 2.05
CA LYS A 178 6.37 -18.33 3.02
C LYS A 178 4.93 -18.23 3.52
N TYR A 179 4.45 -17.01 3.76
CA TYR A 179 3.10 -16.71 4.20
C TYR A 179 2.42 -15.67 3.32
N TRP A 180 1.13 -15.87 3.06
CA TRP A 180 0.27 -14.89 2.43
C TRP A 180 -0.96 -14.64 3.32
N PHE A 181 -1.15 -13.39 3.74
CA PHE A 181 -2.29 -13.01 4.58
C PHE A 181 -3.26 -12.10 3.84
N SER A 182 -4.55 -12.40 3.99
CA SER A 182 -5.63 -11.59 3.39
C SER A 182 -6.83 -11.36 4.31
N GLY A 183 -7.71 -10.44 3.90
CA GLY A 183 -8.95 -10.11 4.60
C GLY A 183 -10.13 -10.08 3.64
N HIS A 184 -10.89 -8.98 3.65
CA HIS A 184 -11.95 -8.60 2.70
C HIS A 184 -13.21 -9.49 2.65
N LEU A 185 -13.08 -10.81 2.50
CA LEU A 185 -14.21 -11.73 2.27
C LEU A 185 -14.99 -12.13 3.53
N HIS A 186 -14.62 -11.57 4.69
CA HIS A 186 -15.31 -11.76 5.98
C HIS A 186 -15.55 -13.24 6.32
N CYS A 187 -14.48 -14.03 6.24
CA CYS A 187 -14.43 -15.40 6.73
C CYS A 187 -12.97 -15.83 6.90
N LYS A 188 -12.75 -16.75 7.86
CA LYS A 188 -11.46 -17.43 7.99
C LYS A 188 -11.33 -18.54 6.95
N PHE A 189 -10.21 -18.57 6.26
CA PHE A 189 -9.89 -19.62 5.30
C PHE A 189 -8.38 -19.85 5.28
N ALA A 190 -7.99 -21.12 5.27
CA ALA A 190 -6.60 -21.53 5.21
C ALA A 190 -6.40 -22.41 3.99
N ALA A 191 -5.28 -22.20 3.30
CA ALA A 191 -4.89 -22.93 2.11
C ALA A 191 -3.37 -23.08 2.06
N GLN A 192 -2.90 -24.03 1.27
CA GLN A 192 -1.49 -24.31 1.09
C GLN A 192 -1.19 -24.41 -0.41
N VAL A 193 -0.37 -23.48 -0.92
CA VAL A 193 0.03 -23.47 -2.33
C VAL A 193 1.41 -24.09 -2.44
N ASP A 194 1.48 -25.25 -3.10
CA ASP A 194 2.73 -25.91 -3.47
C ASP A 194 3.29 -25.27 -4.75
N HIS A 195 4.53 -24.81 -4.68
CA HIS A 195 5.24 -24.20 -5.82
C HIS A 195 6.26 -25.14 -6.47
N GLY A 196 6.30 -26.40 -6.04
CA GLY A 196 7.27 -27.42 -6.41
C GLY A 196 8.52 -27.40 -5.53
N GLY A 197 9.14 -28.57 -5.37
CA GLY A 197 10.30 -28.76 -4.48
C GLY A 197 9.92 -28.62 -3.01
N GLU A 198 10.72 -27.88 -2.24
CA GLU A 198 10.45 -27.57 -0.82
C GLU A 198 9.75 -26.21 -0.62
N THR A 199 9.34 -25.54 -1.71
CA THR A 199 8.79 -24.18 -1.64
C THR A 199 7.27 -24.22 -1.54
N CYS A 200 6.73 -23.65 -0.47
CA CYS A 200 5.30 -23.64 -0.22
C CYS A 200 4.84 -22.33 0.44
N THR A 201 3.72 -21.78 -0.02
CA THR A 201 3.06 -20.63 0.59
C THR A 201 1.90 -21.08 1.47
N LYS A 202 1.92 -20.72 2.75
CA LYS A 202 0.79 -20.86 3.67
C LYS A 202 -0.11 -19.64 3.56
N PHE A 203 -1.30 -19.83 3.02
CA PHE A 203 -2.31 -18.78 2.91
C PHE A 203 -3.25 -18.80 4.12
N LEU A 204 -3.52 -17.63 4.68
CA LEU A 204 -4.53 -17.45 5.71
C LEU A 204 -5.30 -16.15 5.48
N ALA A 205 -6.61 -16.27 5.36
CA ALA A 205 -7.53 -15.16 5.41
C ALA A 205 -8.24 -15.08 6.76
N LEU A 206 -8.55 -13.87 7.22
CA LEU A 206 -9.25 -13.60 8.46
C LEU A 206 -10.57 -12.84 8.23
N ASP A 207 -11.46 -12.95 9.21
CA ASP A 207 -12.73 -12.21 9.22
C ASP A 207 -12.53 -10.75 9.68
N LYS A 208 -13.58 -9.95 9.60
CA LYS A 208 -13.63 -8.58 10.12
C LYS A 208 -13.69 -8.60 11.65
N CYS A 209 -13.04 -7.63 12.29
CA CYS A 209 -13.06 -7.37 13.73
C CYS A 209 -14.47 -7.08 14.27
N LEU A 210 -15.26 -8.13 14.45
CA LEU A 210 -16.61 -8.12 14.99
C LEU A 210 -16.76 -9.20 16.06
N PRO A 211 -17.69 -9.05 17.01
CA PRO A 211 -17.92 -10.04 18.06
C PRO A 211 -18.17 -11.44 17.50
N LYS A 212 -17.56 -12.45 18.15
CA LYS A 212 -17.73 -13.89 17.83
C LYS A 212 -17.31 -14.27 16.40
N ARG A 213 -16.33 -13.55 15.82
CA ARG A 213 -15.75 -13.87 14.52
C ARG A 213 -14.28 -14.22 14.61
N ASP A 214 -13.79 -14.98 13.64
CA ASP A 214 -12.40 -15.41 13.53
C ASP A 214 -11.52 -14.33 12.88
N PHE A 215 -11.40 -13.17 13.54
CA PHE A 215 -10.69 -11.99 13.01
C PHE A 215 -9.24 -11.87 13.46
N LEU A 216 -8.80 -12.68 14.44
CA LEU A 216 -7.46 -12.64 15.00
C LEU A 216 -6.83 -14.04 14.97
N GLN A 217 -5.58 -14.10 14.53
CA GLN A 217 -4.74 -15.29 14.62
C GLN A 217 -3.36 -14.87 15.13
N ILE A 218 -2.85 -15.62 16.09
CA ILE A 218 -1.45 -15.51 16.55
C ILE A 218 -0.70 -16.69 15.92
N ILE A 219 0.45 -16.41 15.32
CA ILE A 219 1.33 -17.39 14.68
C ILE A 219 2.78 -17.08 15.02
N ASN A 220 3.59 -18.13 15.12
CA ASN A 220 5.03 -18.03 15.26
C ASN A 220 5.65 -18.20 13.87
N ILE A 221 6.45 -17.24 13.44
CA ILE A 221 7.13 -17.25 12.15
C ILE A 221 8.62 -17.12 12.40
N GLU A 222 9.38 -18.12 11.96
CA GLU A 222 10.83 -18.07 11.95
C GLU A 222 11.32 -17.27 10.73
N PRO A 223 12.15 -16.23 10.94
CA PRO A 223 12.68 -15.42 9.85
C PRO A 223 13.60 -16.23 8.95
N SER A 224 13.57 -15.96 7.64
CA SER A 224 14.45 -16.62 6.67
C SER A 224 15.92 -16.24 6.82
N VAL A 225 16.18 -15.03 7.30
CA VAL A 225 17.53 -14.54 7.58
C VAL A 225 17.64 -14.37 9.08
N PRO A 226 18.61 -15.04 9.75
CA PRO A 226 18.92 -14.74 11.13
C PRO A 226 19.33 -13.27 11.22
N SER A 227 18.47 -12.43 11.80
CA SER A 227 18.80 -11.03 12.00
C SER A 227 19.77 -10.93 13.17
N GLY A 228 20.97 -10.37 12.93
CA GLY A 228 21.89 -9.94 13.99
C GLY A 228 21.46 -8.64 14.66
N VAL A 229 20.19 -8.25 14.51
CA VAL A 229 19.69 -6.92 14.82
C VAL A 229 18.53 -7.04 15.79
N GLU A 230 18.82 -6.90 17.09
CA GLU A 230 17.83 -6.81 18.17
C GLU A 230 17.09 -5.46 18.13
N HIS A 231 16.34 -5.20 17.06
CA HIS A 231 15.60 -3.94 16.93
C HIS A 231 14.10 -4.18 16.81
N SER A 232 13.34 -3.45 17.62
CA SER A 232 11.87 -3.46 17.70
C SER A 232 11.19 -2.62 16.62
N ASN A 233 11.95 -2.09 15.66
CA ASN A 233 11.50 -1.10 14.68
C ASN A 233 11.44 -1.69 13.26
N PHE A 234 10.77 -0.98 12.36
CA PHE A 234 10.78 -1.29 10.93
C PHE A 234 12.05 -0.74 10.27
N TYR A 235 12.52 -1.41 9.21
CA TYR A 235 13.65 -0.98 8.39
C TYR A 235 13.27 -0.97 6.92
N HIS A 236 13.77 -0.01 6.17
CA HIS A 236 13.63 0.02 4.72
C HIS A 236 14.35 -1.17 4.07
N ASP A 237 13.69 -1.82 3.11
CA ASP A 237 14.33 -2.83 2.26
C ASP A 237 15.11 -2.13 1.13
N LEU A 238 16.43 -2.35 1.07
CA LEU A 238 17.29 -1.70 0.06
C LEU A 238 16.90 -2.04 -1.37
N VAL A 239 16.47 -3.27 -1.63
CA VAL A 239 16.02 -3.69 -2.96
C VAL A 239 14.73 -2.96 -3.32
N TRP A 240 13.81 -2.82 -2.37
CA TRP A 240 12.59 -2.06 -2.56
C TRP A 240 12.84 -0.57 -2.81
N LEU A 241 13.80 0.04 -2.11
CA LEU A 241 14.22 1.42 -2.38
C LEU A 241 14.78 1.55 -3.81
N ALA A 242 15.64 0.62 -4.23
CA ALA A 242 16.20 0.60 -5.58
C ALA A 242 15.11 0.44 -6.65
N ILE A 243 14.19 -0.51 -6.47
CA ILE A 243 13.03 -0.73 -7.33
C ILE A 243 12.15 0.53 -7.38
N THR A 244 11.88 1.16 -6.24
CA THR A 244 11.12 2.41 -6.15
C THR A 244 11.75 3.49 -7.01
N LYS A 245 13.07 3.70 -6.88
CA LYS A 245 13.78 4.68 -7.70
C LYS A 245 13.73 4.37 -9.19
N LEU A 246 14.01 3.12 -9.57
CA LEU A 246 14.05 2.72 -10.99
C LEU A 246 12.67 2.75 -11.67
N THR A 247 11.60 2.55 -10.90
CA THR A 247 10.24 2.50 -11.43
C THR A 247 9.48 3.82 -11.29
N ASN A 248 9.95 4.80 -10.51
CA ASN A 248 9.28 6.10 -10.35
C ASN A 248 8.90 6.78 -11.68
N PRO A 249 9.79 6.84 -12.70
CA PRO A 249 9.46 7.47 -13.99
C PRO A 249 8.37 6.77 -14.81
N LYS A 250 7.83 5.63 -14.34
CA LYS A 250 6.78 4.84 -14.99
C LYS A 250 5.39 5.00 -14.34
N MET A 251 5.28 5.67 -13.19
CA MET A 251 4.07 5.72 -12.37
C MET A 251 2.83 6.25 -13.10
N ASN A 252 2.98 7.34 -13.86
CA ASN A 252 1.89 7.98 -14.60
C ASN A 252 1.90 7.65 -16.10
N LYS A 253 2.52 6.52 -16.48
CA LYS A 253 2.57 6.06 -17.88
C LYS A 253 1.65 4.85 -18.06
N GLN A 254 0.79 4.90 -19.07
CA GLN A 254 -0.14 3.80 -19.30
C GLN A 254 0.58 2.53 -19.80
N PRO A 255 0.12 1.34 -19.40
CA PRO A 255 0.72 0.05 -19.78
C PRO A 255 0.80 -0.18 -21.29
N HIS A 256 -0.12 0.36 -22.09
CA HIS A 256 -0.09 0.21 -23.55
C HIS A 256 1.13 0.89 -24.22
N ILE A 257 1.76 1.85 -23.53
CA ILE A 257 3.04 2.46 -23.96
C ILE A 257 4.20 1.45 -23.81
N TYR A 258 4.00 0.34 -23.08
CA TYR A 258 4.99 -0.69 -22.76
C TYR A 258 4.77 -2.05 -23.46
N GLY A 259 3.89 -2.13 -24.47
CA GLY A 259 3.54 -3.42 -25.12
C GLY A 259 2.51 -4.25 -24.33
N SER A 260 1.93 -5.28 -24.96
CA SER A 260 0.64 -5.91 -24.59
C SER A 260 0.41 -6.31 -23.11
N GLN A 261 -0.86 -6.26 -22.68
CA GLN A 261 -1.37 -6.23 -21.29
C GLN A 261 -1.06 -7.42 -20.34
N LEU A 262 -0.32 -8.43 -20.78
CA LEU A 262 0.24 -9.48 -19.92
C LEU A 262 1.75 -9.65 -20.10
N SER A 263 2.29 -9.33 -21.28
CA SER A 263 3.74 -9.37 -21.53
C SER A 263 4.48 -8.30 -20.74
N SER A 264 3.86 -7.16 -20.43
CA SER A 264 4.49 -6.07 -19.66
C SER A 264 4.78 -6.42 -18.19
N LEU A 265 3.99 -7.31 -17.58
CA LEU A 265 4.24 -7.81 -16.21
C LEU A 265 5.27 -8.93 -16.19
N ARG A 266 5.33 -9.69 -17.27
CA ARG A 266 6.18 -10.86 -17.37
C ARG A 266 7.51 -10.45 -17.98
N LEU A 267 8.49 -10.23 -17.11
CA LEU A 267 9.89 -10.41 -17.49
C LEU A 267 10.06 -11.90 -17.83
N GLU A 268 9.80 -12.25 -19.09
CA GLU A 268 9.85 -13.61 -19.64
C GLU A 268 11.16 -13.84 -20.41
N ARG A 269 11.68 -12.80 -21.05
CA ARG A 269 12.98 -12.88 -21.74
C ARG A 269 14.11 -12.79 -20.73
N LEU A 270 15.02 -13.76 -20.78
CA LEU A 270 16.22 -13.79 -19.95
C LEU A 270 17.05 -12.51 -20.07
N GLU A 271 17.12 -11.92 -21.27
CA GLU A 271 17.81 -10.65 -21.52
C GLU A 271 17.18 -9.49 -20.74
N ASP A 272 15.84 -9.37 -20.75
CA ASP A 272 15.12 -8.30 -20.03
C ASP A 272 15.28 -8.46 -18.51
N ILE A 273 15.21 -9.70 -18.03
CA ILE A 273 15.48 -10.05 -16.62
C ILE A 273 16.87 -9.59 -16.22
N GLU A 274 17.88 -9.96 -17.00
CA GLU A 274 19.28 -9.68 -16.69
C GLU A 274 19.57 -8.17 -16.75
N VAL A 275 18.98 -7.44 -17.70
CA VAL A 275 19.07 -5.98 -17.78
C VAL A 275 18.50 -5.31 -16.53
N GLU A 276 17.28 -5.67 -16.11
CA GLU A 276 16.66 -5.07 -14.93
C GLU A 276 17.39 -5.46 -13.64
N LYS A 277 17.85 -6.71 -13.54
CA LYS A 277 18.68 -7.21 -12.44
C LYS A 277 19.98 -6.42 -12.30
N ASN A 278 20.68 -6.17 -13.42
CA ASN A 278 21.89 -5.37 -13.44
C ASN A 278 21.65 -3.91 -13.04
N LYS A 279 20.51 -3.32 -13.42
CA LYS A 279 20.13 -1.96 -12.97
C LYS A 279 19.93 -1.91 -11.46
N ILE A 280 19.24 -2.90 -10.88
CA ILE A 280 19.02 -3.00 -9.44
C ILE A 280 20.36 -3.17 -8.74
N GLN A 281 21.20 -4.12 -9.16
CA GLN A 281 22.50 -4.38 -8.53
C GLN A 281 23.42 -3.16 -8.57
N LYS A 282 23.49 -2.47 -9.71
CA LYS A 282 24.28 -1.24 -9.84
C LYS A 282 23.83 -0.18 -8.83
N LEU A 283 22.53 -0.02 -8.64
CA LEU A 283 21.98 0.94 -7.68
C LEU A 283 22.23 0.51 -6.24
N LEU A 284 22.09 -0.78 -5.92
CA LEU A 284 22.41 -1.33 -4.59
C LEU A 284 23.87 -1.09 -4.22
N ASN A 285 24.81 -1.28 -5.14
CA ASN A 285 26.23 -0.99 -4.89
C ASN A 285 26.43 0.48 -4.48
N THR A 286 25.79 1.43 -5.16
CA THR A 286 25.86 2.85 -4.77
C THR A 286 25.23 3.16 -3.41
N TYR A 287 24.30 2.33 -2.93
CA TYR A 287 23.63 2.53 -1.64
C TYR A 287 24.51 2.03 -0.49
N LEU A 288 25.20 0.92 -0.72
CA LEU A 288 26.15 0.31 0.20
C LEU A 288 27.42 1.15 0.38
N ASP A 289 27.80 1.98 -0.61
CA ASP A 289 28.93 2.92 -0.55
C ASP A 289 28.67 4.16 0.34
N GLY A 290 27.75 4.07 1.29
CA GLY A 290 27.57 5.05 2.37
C GLY A 290 26.43 6.05 2.19
N LYS A 291 25.61 5.93 1.14
CA LYS A 291 24.42 6.79 0.94
C LYS A 291 23.28 6.45 1.92
N PHE A 292 23.16 5.18 2.33
CA PHE A 292 22.11 4.73 3.26
C PHE A 292 22.75 3.97 4.42
N LYS A 293 23.30 4.70 5.39
CA LYS A 293 23.91 4.10 6.59
C LYS A 293 22.89 3.71 7.65
N ASP A 294 21.76 4.41 7.67
CA ASP A 294 20.65 4.13 8.56
C ASP A 294 19.38 3.88 7.73
N LEU A 295 18.88 2.65 7.83
CA LEU A 295 17.66 2.21 7.16
C LEU A 295 16.48 2.12 8.13
N GLN A 296 16.69 2.46 9.40
CA GLN A 296 15.66 2.39 10.42
C GLN A 296 14.55 3.40 10.11
N ILE A 297 13.31 2.93 10.22
CA ILE A 297 12.12 3.76 10.12
C ILE A 297 11.64 4.05 11.55
N TYR A 298 12.01 5.23 12.04
CA TYR A 298 11.79 5.59 13.43
C TYR A 298 10.31 5.89 13.74
N PRO A 299 9.72 5.31 14.80
CA PRO A 299 8.32 5.56 15.17
C PRO A 299 7.94 7.02 15.47
N ASP A 300 8.92 7.83 15.88
CA ASP A 300 8.77 9.27 16.14
C ASP A 300 8.78 10.13 14.86
N SER A 301 8.99 9.52 13.69
CA SER A 301 8.84 10.20 12.39
C SER A 301 7.39 10.53 12.02
N PHE A 302 6.40 10.07 12.80
CA PHE A 302 5.02 10.49 12.63
C PHE A 302 4.87 12.00 12.85
N VAL A 303 4.31 12.69 11.86
CA VAL A 303 3.95 14.10 11.96
C VAL A 303 2.47 14.24 11.61
N ALA A 304 1.67 14.74 12.55
CA ALA A 304 0.31 15.15 12.26
C ALA A 304 0.34 16.39 11.35
N ASN A 305 -0.12 16.23 10.12
CA ASN A 305 -0.09 17.24 9.06
C ASN A 305 -1.49 17.74 8.64
N ALA A 306 -2.55 17.20 9.25
CA ALA A 306 -3.93 17.61 9.02
C ALA A 306 -4.68 17.88 10.34
N PRO A 307 -5.72 18.72 10.32
CA PRO A 307 -6.59 18.93 11.47
C PRO A 307 -7.20 17.64 11.97
N VAL A 308 -7.27 17.52 13.29
CA VAL A 308 -7.83 16.36 13.97
C VAL A 308 -9.35 16.50 14.08
N HIS A 309 -10.07 15.40 13.88
CA HIS A 309 -11.49 15.36 14.26
C HIS A 309 -11.62 15.41 15.79
N ASP A 310 -12.15 16.51 16.31
CA ASP A 310 -12.31 16.77 17.75
C ASP A 310 -13.80 17.01 18.09
N PRO A 311 -14.59 15.95 18.31
CA PRO A 311 -16.02 16.08 18.59
C PRO A 311 -16.32 16.74 19.95
N GLU A 312 -15.36 16.72 20.89
CA GLU A 312 -15.53 17.25 22.25
C GLU A 312 -14.91 18.66 22.42
N GLY A 313 -14.19 19.16 21.42
CA GLY A 313 -13.57 20.49 21.43
C GLY A 313 -12.44 20.65 22.45
N LEU A 314 -11.89 19.54 22.95
CA LEU A 314 -10.90 19.51 24.03
C LEU A 314 -9.46 19.80 23.56
N HIS A 315 -9.19 19.86 22.25
CA HIS A 315 -7.85 19.81 21.69
C HIS A 315 -7.45 21.05 20.85
N LEU A 316 -7.59 22.24 21.44
CA LEU A 316 -7.08 23.51 20.89
C LEU A 316 -5.58 23.51 20.51
N LYS A 317 -4.75 22.63 21.09
CA LYS A 317 -3.29 22.61 20.84
C LYS A 317 -2.82 21.92 19.55
N LEU A 318 -3.65 21.07 18.93
CA LEU A 318 -3.39 20.45 17.60
C LEU A 318 -4.39 20.92 16.54
N ASN A 319 -5.34 21.78 16.92
CA ASN A 319 -6.10 22.57 15.98
C ASN A 319 -5.13 23.60 15.39
N LEU A 320 -4.41 23.20 14.34
CA LEU A 320 -3.83 24.11 13.36
C LEU A 320 -4.90 25.18 13.14
N GLU A 321 -4.62 26.42 13.54
CA GLU A 321 -5.58 27.50 13.47
C GLU A 321 -6.22 27.48 12.08
N ARG A 322 -7.56 27.44 12.04
CA ARG A 322 -8.37 27.30 10.83
C ARG A 322 -8.12 28.40 9.78
N ALA A 323 -7.26 29.38 10.05
CA ALA A 323 -6.88 30.44 9.14
C ALA A 323 -5.69 29.98 8.28
N GLY A 324 -5.98 29.45 7.08
CA GLY A 324 -4.97 29.26 6.03
C GLY A 324 -4.43 27.84 5.83
N TRP A 325 -4.89 26.83 6.58
CA TRP A 325 -4.54 25.44 6.25
C TRP A 325 -5.20 25.01 4.95
N ASN A 326 -4.38 24.67 3.95
CA ASN A 326 -4.82 24.15 2.66
C ASN A 326 -4.33 22.72 2.46
N TYR A 327 -5.26 21.77 2.37
CA TYR A 327 -4.92 20.36 2.14
C TYR A 327 -4.16 20.14 0.82
N LEU A 328 -4.40 20.97 -0.20
CA LEU A 328 -3.73 20.85 -1.50
C LEU A 328 -2.25 21.26 -1.44
N GLU A 329 -1.87 22.08 -0.47
CA GLU A 329 -0.49 22.54 -0.26
C GLU A 329 0.26 21.70 0.78
N CYS A 330 -0.47 20.91 1.58
CA CYS A 330 0.10 20.09 2.62
C CYS A 330 0.77 18.84 2.05
N LYS A 331 2.10 18.81 2.04
CA LYS A 331 2.88 17.61 1.76
C LYS A 331 3.19 16.85 3.04
N ASN A 332 3.08 15.53 3.00
CA ASN A 332 3.44 14.71 4.15
C ASN A 332 4.97 14.64 4.29
N PRO A 333 5.54 15.05 5.45
CA PRO A 333 6.99 15.12 5.64
C PRO A 333 7.72 13.80 5.42
N GLN A 334 7.10 12.67 5.77
CA GLN A 334 7.71 11.34 5.61
C GLN A 334 7.87 10.98 4.12
N THR A 335 6.84 11.27 3.32
CA THR A 335 6.90 11.07 1.87
C THR A 335 7.90 12.02 1.22
N THR A 336 7.92 13.29 1.61
CA THR A 336 8.91 14.26 1.11
C THR A 336 10.33 13.82 1.42
N GLN A 337 10.60 13.39 2.66
CA GLN A 337 11.92 12.90 3.06
C GLN A 337 12.36 11.70 2.21
N LEU A 338 11.47 10.74 1.94
CA LEU A 338 11.79 9.58 1.10
C LEU A 338 12.05 9.98 -0.36
N ILE A 339 11.24 10.90 -0.90
CA ILE A 339 11.43 11.46 -2.25
C ILE A 339 12.82 12.10 -2.36
N ASP A 340 13.20 12.94 -1.40
CA ASP A 340 14.49 13.64 -1.40
C ASP A 340 15.66 12.66 -1.24
N MET A 341 15.53 11.71 -0.29
CA MET A 341 16.51 10.67 -0.03
C MET A 341 16.84 9.84 -1.28
N LEU A 342 15.82 9.47 -2.04
CA LEU A 342 15.97 8.70 -3.28
C LEU A 342 16.25 9.58 -4.51
N GLY A 343 15.98 10.89 -4.44
CA GLY A 343 16.01 11.82 -5.57
C GLY A 343 14.93 11.48 -6.60
N LEU A 344 13.69 11.34 -6.15
CA LEU A 344 12.53 11.07 -7.02
C LEU A 344 11.88 12.36 -7.50
N GLU A 345 11.18 12.27 -8.63
CA GLU A 345 10.17 13.25 -9.00
C GLU A 345 8.91 13.02 -8.15
N ASP A 346 8.34 14.08 -7.60
CA ASP A 346 7.09 14.03 -6.85
C ASP A 346 5.88 13.91 -7.79
N LEU A 347 5.43 12.67 -7.98
CA LEU A 347 4.32 12.31 -8.87
C LEU A 347 3.01 12.01 -8.12
N ILE A 348 3.00 12.15 -6.80
CA ILE A 348 1.90 11.74 -5.91
C ILE A 348 1.19 12.93 -5.27
N SER A 349 1.95 13.95 -4.86
CA SER A 349 1.38 15.12 -4.21
C SER A 349 0.31 15.76 -5.10
N PHE A 350 -0.75 16.26 -4.48
CA PHE A 350 -1.77 16.99 -5.20
C PHE A 350 -1.13 18.24 -5.83
N LYS A 351 -1.36 18.44 -7.12
CA LYS A 351 -0.94 19.67 -7.79
C LYS A 351 -1.93 20.77 -7.42
N VAL A 352 -1.42 21.90 -6.94
CA VAL A 352 -2.20 23.13 -6.81
C VAL A 352 -2.19 23.77 -8.18
N ASP A 353 -3.34 23.86 -8.84
CA ASP A 353 -3.45 24.68 -10.05
C ASP A 353 -3.37 26.15 -9.62
N SER A 354 -2.28 26.83 -9.96
CA SER A 354 -2.07 28.26 -9.68
C SER A 354 -2.90 29.17 -10.60
N ALA A 355 -4.13 28.78 -10.92
CA ALA A 355 -4.98 29.40 -11.93
C ALA A 355 -6.38 29.71 -11.37
N SER A 356 -6.46 30.49 -10.30
CA SER A 356 -7.70 31.17 -9.91
C SER A 356 -7.56 32.56 -9.29
N ASP A 357 -6.35 33.10 -9.14
CA ASP A 357 -6.14 34.41 -8.47
C ASP A 357 -5.77 35.57 -9.40
N THR A 358 -6.35 35.61 -10.61
CA THR A 358 -6.26 36.81 -11.47
C THR A 358 -7.55 37.05 -12.24
N LYS A 359 -8.67 37.27 -11.54
CA LYS A 359 -9.79 38.04 -12.10
C LYS A 359 -10.46 38.91 -11.04
N ASN A 360 -10.43 40.21 -11.31
CA ASN A 360 -11.19 41.32 -10.74
C ASN A 360 -10.49 42.17 -9.66
N GLU A 361 -9.42 42.85 -10.07
CA GLU A 361 -9.28 44.27 -9.75
C GLU A 361 -9.63 45.05 -11.03
N GLU A 362 -10.92 45.35 -11.20
CA GLU A 362 -11.32 46.47 -12.08
C GLU A 362 -11.12 47.74 -11.25
N GLU A 363 -10.11 48.52 -11.63
CA GLU A 363 -9.93 49.91 -11.22
C GLU A 363 -11.24 50.68 -11.49
N ILE A 364 -11.89 51.11 -10.42
CA ILE A 364 -12.91 52.16 -10.50
C ILE A 364 -12.14 53.47 -10.67
N ASP A 365 -11.97 53.87 -11.92
CA ASP A 365 -11.49 55.20 -12.28
C ASP A 365 -12.58 56.21 -11.88
N ILE A 366 -12.26 57.08 -10.92
CA ILE A 366 -13.11 58.20 -10.51
C ILE A 366 -12.54 59.44 -11.19
N ASP A 367 -13.08 59.77 -12.36
CA ASP A 367 -12.86 61.07 -12.99
C ASP A 367 -13.78 62.12 -12.35
N LEU A 368 -13.15 63.24 -11.95
CA LEU A 368 -13.75 64.52 -11.55
C LEU A 368 -13.66 65.52 -12.71
#